data_AF-A0A7C3E0T4-F1
#
_entry.id   AF-A0A7C3E0T4-F1
#
_cell.length_a   1.000
_cell.length_b   1.000
_cell.length_c   1.000
_cell.angle_alpha   90.00
_cell.angle_beta   90.00
_cell.angle_gamma   90.00
#
_symmetry.space_group_name_H-M   'P 1'
#
loop_
_entity.id
_entity.type
_entity.pdbx_description
1 polymer ?
#
loop_
_entity_poly.entity_id
_entity_poly.type
_entity_poly.pdbx_seq_one_letter_code
_entity_poly.pdbx_strand_id
1 'polypeptide(L)'
;MKPIFIVVLLILSAQLFSQSESKYHSIASASKMNVLYLGIENPVEIMVAGVAEDKVNVTITNGTITKNGSYSYLVIPKSIGTVTIIVSVESGGKMAVAGKHEFRVKKVSDPVPTIAGMKGGEISKTVLREQKGIVVVIENFDYDIHFEVTEYTVSVNLTGFVESLKITGSNFTQPVLDLIEKCPVGTKILFEDIKAKGPDGMLRHLGAISFKLQ
;
A
#
# COMPACT_ATOMS: atom_id res chain seq x y z
N MET A 1 -58.44 -39.85 41.16
CA MET A 1 -58.36 -38.70 40.25
C MET A 1 -57.20 -37.81 40.69
N LYS A 2 -56.13 -37.69 39.87
CA LYS A 2 -55.11 -36.62 39.92
C LYS A 2 -55.74 -35.31 39.38
N PRO A 3 -55.28 -34.10 39.75
CA PRO A 3 -54.16 -33.47 39.02
C PRO A 3 -53.19 -32.63 39.89
N ILE A 4 -51.87 -32.74 39.65
CA ILE A 4 -51.00 -31.71 39.04
C ILE A 4 -50.76 -30.50 39.96
N PHE A 5 -49.69 -30.57 40.77
CA PHE A 5 -49.14 -29.39 41.45
C PHE A 5 -47.60 -29.33 41.45
N ILE A 6 -46.95 -30.06 40.54
CA ILE A 6 -45.49 -30.04 40.38
C ILE A 6 -45.16 -29.85 38.90
N VAL A 7 -45.55 -28.71 38.32
CA VAL A 7 -45.07 -28.25 36.99
C VAL A 7 -44.83 -26.73 36.95
N VAL A 8 -45.30 -25.96 37.94
CA VAL A 8 -45.26 -24.49 37.86
C VAL A 8 -43.94 -23.87 38.33
N LEU A 9 -43.04 -24.62 38.98
CA LEU A 9 -41.74 -24.09 39.47
C LEU A 9 -40.56 -24.29 38.50
N LEU A 10 -40.75 -24.99 37.37
CA LEU A 10 -39.67 -25.26 36.39
C LEU A 10 -39.77 -24.40 35.12
N ILE A 11 -40.90 -23.73 34.90
CA ILE A 11 -41.08 -22.81 33.76
C ILE A 11 -40.60 -21.39 34.13
N LEU A 12 -40.56 -21.05 35.42
CA LEU A 12 -40.02 -19.77 35.90
C LEU A 12 -38.48 -19.71 35.87
N SER A 13 -37.79 -20.86 35.88
CA SER A 13 -36.32 -20.93 35.77
C SER A 13 -35.81 -20.87 34.33
N ALA A 14 -36.62 -21.20 33.34
CA ALA A 14 -36.21 -21.17 31.93
C ALA A 14 -36.09 -19.73 31.38
N GLN A 15 -36.83 -18.77 31.93
CA GLN A 15 -36.69 -17.35 31.56
C GLN A 15 -35.45 -16.68 32.16
N LEU A 16 -34.83 -17.28 33.19
CA LEU A 16 -33.57 -16.81 33.78
C LEU A 16 -32.33 -17.35 33.06
N PHE A 17 -32.50 -18.31 32.14
CA PHE A 17 -31.44 -18.86 31.30
C PHE A 17 -31.47 -18.36 29.85
N SER A 18 -32.35 -17.39 29.52
CA SER A 18 -32.11 -16.52 28.37
C SER A 18 -30.87 -15.71 28.70
N GLN A 19 -29.72 -16.18 28.20
CA GLN A 19 -28.42 -15.54 28.28
C GLN A 19 -28.58 -14.02 28.33
N SER A 20 -28.00 -13.40 29.37
CA SER A 20 -27.80 -11.95 29.36
C SER A 20 -26.93 -11.63 28.15
N GLU A 21 -27.55 -11.28 27.02
CA GLU A 21 -26.87 -10.60 25.94
C GLU A 21 -26.12 -9.42 26.57
N SER A 22 -24.82 -9.34 26.34
CA SER A 22 -24.04 -8.24 26.92
C SER A 22 -24.68 -6.93 26.44
N LYS A 23 -25.25 -6.17 27.37
CA LYS A 23 -25.94 -4.89 27.11
C LYS A 23 -25.08 -3.86 26.36
N TYR A 24 -23.78 -4.12 26.24
CA TYR A 24 -22.78 -3.23 25.67
C TYR A 24 -22.02 -3.95 24.57
N HIS A 25 -22.19 -3.47 23.34
CA HIS A 25 -21.31 -3.78 22.21
C HIS A 25 -20.34 -2.60 22.05
N SER A 26 -19.04 -2.83 22.20
CA SER A 26 -18.02 -1.80 22.00
C SER A 26 -17.27 -2.04 20.70
N ILE A 27 -17.20 -1.03 19.84
CA ILE A 27 -16.34 -1.01 18.65
C ILE A 27 -15.24 0.02 18.92
N ALA A 28 -13.99 -0.41 18.91
CA ALA A 28 -12.84 0.48 18.99
C ALA A 28 -12.22 0.61 17.60
N SER A 29 -12.10 1.84 17.10
CA SER A 29 -11.41 2.13 15.84
C SER A 29 -10.40 3.26 16.05
N ALA A 30 -9.24 3.13 15.40
CA ALA A 30 -8.21 4.15 15.47
C ALA A 30 -8.59 5.31 14.53
N SER A 31 -9.02 6.43 15.10
CA SER A 31 -9.50 7.61 14.34
C SER A 31 -8.48 8.17 13.34
N LYS A 32 -7.17 7.95 13.57
CA LYS A 32 -6.08 8.36 12.67
C LYS A 32 -5.63 7.30 11.65
N MET A 33 -6.29 6.13 11.58
CA MET A 33 -5.91 5.04 10.68
C MET A 33 -6.74 4.96 9.38
N ASN A 34 -7.71 5.85 9.19
CA ASN A 34 -8.48 5.89 7.93
C ASN A 34 -7.64 6.51 6.80
N VAL A 35 -6.82 5.68 6.15
CA VAL A 35 -5.96 6.04 5.01
C VAL A 35 -6.21 5.07 3.87
N LEU A 36 -6.39 5.60 2.67
CA LEU A 36 -6.32 4.87 1.42
C LEU A 36 -5.10 5.36 0.63
N TYR A 37 -4.42 4.47 -0.05
CA TYR A 37 -3.28 4.78 -0.89
C TYR A 37 -3.71 4.98 -2.34
N LEU A 38 -3.24 6.08 -2.93
CA LEU A 38 -3.46 6.39 -4.34
C LEU A 38 -2.78 5.35 -5.23
N GLY A 39 -3.45 4.96 -6.32
CA GLY A 39 -2.85 4.13 -7.37
C GLY A 39 -2.85 2.64 -7.11
N ILE A 40 -3.37 2.19 -5.97
CA ILE A 40 -3.48 0.77 -5.63
C ILE A 40 -4.89 0.43 -5.15
N GLU A 41 -5.20 -0.86 -5.16
CA GLU A 41 -6.44 -1.39 -4.60
C GLU A 41 -6.36 -1.37 -3.07
N ASN A 42 -7.31 -0.70 -2.43
CA ASN A 42 -7.40 -0.62 -0.98
C ASN A 42 -8.59 -1.48 -0.51
N PRO A 43 -8.34 -2.63 0.13
CA PRO A 43 -9.40 -3.48 0.66
C PRO A 43 -10.12 -2.76 1.81
N VAL A 44 -11.45 -2.76 1.77
CA VAL A 44 -12.31 -2.28 2.85
C VAL A 44 -13.44 -3.26 3.08
N GLU A 45 -13.78 -3.48 4.34
CA GLU A 45 -14.94 -4.29 4.72
C GLU A 45 -16.10 -3.37 5.13
N ILE A 46 -17.28 -3.62 4.57
CA ILE A 46 -18.48 -2.82 4.80
C ILE A 46 -19.62 -3.76 5.14
N MET A 47 -20.07 -3.67 6.38
CA MET A 47 -21.22 -4.40 6.90
C MET A 47 -22.22 -3.44 7.55
N VAL A 48 -23.50 -3.71 7.35
CA VAL A 48 -24.58 -3.01 8.04
C VAL A 48 -25.31 -4.03 8.91
N ALA A 49 -25.33 -3.80 10.22
CA ALA A 49 -25.90 -4.74 11.17
C ALA A 49 -27.39 -5.00 10.86
N GLY A 50 -27.76 -6.27 10.75
CA GLY A 50 -29.15 -6.69 10.48
C GLY A 50 -29.62 -6.46 9.05
N VAL A 51 -28.74 -6.08 8.11
CA VAL A 51 -29.09 -5.87 6.70
C VAL A 51 -28.30 -6.84 5.83
N ALA A 52 -29.02 -7.57 4.97
CA ALA A 52 -28.41 -8.46 4.00
C ALA A 52 -27.57 -7.67 2.98
N GLU A 53 -26.46 -8.27 2.53
CA GLU A 53 -25.47 -7.60 1.70
C GLU A 53 -26.02 -7.08 0.36
N ASP A 54 -26.98 -7.80 -0.24
CA ASP A 54 -27.67 -7.41 -1.47
C ASP A 54 -28.55 -6.16 -1.31
N LYS A 55 -28.88 -5.81 -0.07
CA LYS A 55 -29.63 -4.59 0.30
C LYS A 55 -28.72 -3.43 0.68
N VAL A 56 -27.40 -3.62 0.65
CA VAL A 56 -26.40 -2.59 0.90
C VAL A 56 -25.89 -2.04 -0.42
N ASN A 57 -26.05 -0.75 -0.62
CA ASN A 57 -25.47 0.00 -1.73
C ASN A 57 -24.34 0.89 -1.21
N VAL A 58 -23.17 0.81 -1.86
CA VAL A 58 -22.00 1.60 -1.48
C VAL A 58 -21.58 2.48 -2.65
N THR A 59 -21.39 3.76 -2.37
CA THR A 59 -20.85 4.73 -3.32
C THR A 59 -19.70 5.50 -2.69
N ILE A 60 -18.85 6.11 -3.50
CA ILE A 60 -17.74 6.93 -3.02
C ILE A 60 -17.66 8.27 -3.74
N THR A 61 -17.12 9.29 -3.08
CA THR A 61 -17.00 10.65 -3.63
C THR A 61 -15.81 10.85 -4.57
N ASN A 62 -14.78 9.99 -4.48
CA ASN A 62 -13.52 10.14 -5.22
C ASN A 62 -12.92 8.76 -5.52
N GLY A 63 -12.77 8.40 -6.79
CA GLY A 63 -12.22 7.12 -7.21
C GLY A 63 -13.27 6.14 -7.70
N THR A 64 -12.91 4.85 -7.67
CA THR A 64 -13.82 3.73 -7.92
C THR A 64 -13.91 2.83 -6.69
N ILE A 65 -15.06 2.18 -6.54
CA ILE A 65 -15.28 1.10 -5.57
C ILE A 65 -15.86 -0.10 -6.31
N THR A 66 -15.28 -1.27 -6.09
CA THR A 66 -15.76 -2.54 -6.66
C THR A 66 -15.96 -3.56 -5.56
N LYS A 67 -17.00 -4.40 -5.68
CA LYS A 67 -17.25 -5.48 -4.74
C LYS A 67 -16.27 -6.63 -5.02
N ASN A 68 -15.62 -7.15 -3.98
CA ASN A 68 -14.59 -8.20 -4.07
C ASN A 68 -14.82 -9.31 -3.04
N GLY A 69 -16.00 -9.93 -3.09
CA GLY A 69 -16.44 -10.97 -2.16
C GLY A 69 -17.51 -10.48 -1.19
N SER A 70 -17.80 -11.30 -0.19
CA SER A 70 -18.80 -10.99 0.84
C SER A 70 -18.28 -9.91 1.79
N TYR A 71 -19.03 -8.82 1.91
CA TYR A 71 -18.75 -7.61 2.69
C TYR A 71 -17.44 -6.90 2.33
N SER A 72 -16.74 -7.36 1.29
CA SER A 72 -15.42 -6.89 0.88
C SER A 72 -15.51 -6.03 -0.37
N TYR A 73 -14.80 -4.91 -0.37
CA TYR A 73 -14.73 -3.97 -1.47
C TYR A 73 -13.28 -3.53 -1.71
N LEU A 74 -12.96 -3.22 -2.96
CA LEU A 74 -11.69 -2.60 -3.34
C LEU A 74 -11.95 -1.15 -3.72
N VAL A 75 -11.26 -0.24 -3.04
CA VAL A 75 -11.33 1.20 -3.31
C VAL A 75 -10.05 1.64 -4.01
N ILE A 76 -10.19 2.30 -5.17
CA ILE A 76 -9.08 2.92 -5.89
C ILE A 76 -9.34 4.42 -5.94
N PRO A 77 -8.71 5.23 -5.07
CA PRO A 77 -8.84 6.69 -5.11
C PRO A 77 -8.36 7.27 -6.44
N LYS A 78 -9.01 8.33 -6.93
CA LYS A 78 -8.60 9.02 -8.17
C LYS A 78 -7.58 10.14 -7.92
N SER A 79 -7.64 10.80 -6.76
CA SER A 79 -6.75 11.91 -6.41
C SER A 79 -6.48 12.02 -4.91
N ILE A 80 -5.38 12.70 -4.54
CA ILE A 80 -5.05 13.05 -3.16
C ILE A 80 -6.12 13.96 -2.55
N GLY A 81 -6.39 13.79 -1.26
CA GLY A 81 -7.43 14.52 -0.53
C GLY A 81 -8.21 13.59 0.38
N THR A 82 -9.54 13.61 0.25
CA THR A 82 -10.46 12.79 1.04
C THR A 82 -11.34 11.95 0.11
N VAL A 83 -11.64 10.72 0.54
CA VAL A 83 -12.68 9.86 -0.01
C VAL A 83 -13.72 9.66 1.06
N THR A 84 -14.99 9.92 0.74
CA THR A 84 -16.11 9.59 1.61
C THR A 84 -16.81 8.37 1.04
N ILE A 85 -16.81 7.27 1.78
CA ILE A 85 -17.62 6.10 1.50
C ILE A 85 -19.01 6.33 2.07
N ILE A 86 -20.03 6.29 1.22
CA ILE A 86 -21.43 6.49 1.56
C ILE A 86 -22.13 5.15 1.44
N VAL A 87 -22.60 4.64 2.57
CA VAL A 87 -23.32 3.36 2.68
C VAL A 87 -24.80 3.67 2.79
N SER A 88 -25.59 3.08 1.90
CA SER A 88 -27.05 3.23 1.86
C SER A 88 -27.72 1.86 1.89
N VAL A 89 -28.88 1.79 2.52
CA VAL A 89 -29.68 0.56 2.61
C VAL A 89 -31.02 0.75 1.92
N GLU A 90 -31.47 -0.29 1.22
CA GLU A 90 -32.83 -0.32 0.70
C GLU A 90 -33.80 -0.75 1.82
N SER A 91 -34.79 0.10 2.13
CA SER A 91 -35.87 -0.24 3.04
C SER A 91 -37.20 0.26 2.48
N GLY A 92 -38.15 -0.66 2.26
CA GLY A 92 -39.47 -0.34 1.73
C GLY A 92 -39.45 0.33 0.34
N GLY A 93 -38.52 -0.07 -0.54
CA GLY A 93 -38.37 0.47 -1.90
C GLY A 93 -37.74 1.86 -1.98
N LYS A 94 -37.18 2.38 -0.87
CA LYS A 94 -36.43 3.63 -0.84
C LYS A 94 -35.02 3.39 -0.31
N MET A 95 -34.06 4.10 -0.89
CA MET A 95 -32.69 4.13 -0.38
C MET A 95 -32.58 5.12 0.77
N ALA A 96 -32.05 4.69 1.90
CA ALA A 96 -31.72 5.53 3.05
C ALA A 96 -30.22 5.45 3.34
N VAL A 97 -29.58 6.59 3.60
CA VAL A 97 -28.15 6.62 3.98
C VAL A 97 -28.00 6.03 5.38
N ALA A 98 -27.24 4.94 5.48
CA ALA A 98 -26.93 4.26 6.73
C ALA A 98 -25.64 4.80 7.38
N GLY A 99 -24.70 5.30 6.59
CA GLY A 99 -23.43 5.81 7.12
C GLY A 99 -22.59 6.57 6.10
N LYS A 100 -21.69 7.41 6.62
CA LYS A 100 -20.66 8.10 5.85
C LYS A 100 -19.32 7.94 6.57
N HIS A 101 -18.31 7.45 5.84
CA HIS A 101 -16.99 7.17 6.39
C HIS A 101 -15.92 7.90 5.57
N GLU A 102 -15.19 8.80 6.22
CA GLU A 102 -14.14 9.57 5.55
C GLU A 102 -12.77 8.92 5.72
N PHE A 103 -12.05 8.84 4.61
CA PHE A 103 -10.69 8.34 4.49
C PHE A 103 -9.80 9.40 3.86
N ARG A 104 -8.60 9.56 4.39
CA ARG A 104 -7.57 10.40 3.75
C ARG A 104 -6.90 9.61 2.64
N VAL A 105 -6.69 10.23 1.50
CA VAL A 105 -5.92 9.65 0.40
C VAL A 105 -4.48 10.10 0.53
N LYS A 106 -3.56 9.15 0.69
CA LYS A 106 -2.12 9.40 0.73
C LYS A 106 -1.43 8.79 -0.49
N LYS A 107 -0.28 9.34 -0.83
CA LYS A 107 0.67 8.66 -1.70
C LYS A 107 1.37 7.57 -0.90
N VAL A 108 1.75 6.52 -1.59
CA VAL A 108 2.80 5.62 -1.10
C VAL A 108 4.07 6.44 -0.91
N SER A 109 4.77 6.20 0.20
CA SER A 109 6.08 6.80 0.46
C SER A 109 7.05 6.52 -0.68
N ASP A 110 7.98 7.45 -0.91
CA ASP A 110 8.95 7.28 -1.98
C ASP A 110 9.88 6.10 -1.67
N PRO A 111 10.18 5.24 -2.66
CA PRO A 111 11.08 4.13 -2.45
C PRO A 111 12.54 4.62 -2.37
N VAL A 112 13.41 3.76 -1.86
CA VAL A 112 14.85 4.00 -1.77
C VAL A 112 15.56 3.20 -2.88
N PRO A 113 16.40 3.83 -3.70
CA PRO A 113 17.18 3.13 -4.70
C PRO A 113 18.34 2.36 -4.05
N THR A 114 18.61 1.18 -4.57
CA THR A 114 19.65 0.27 -4.09
C THR A 114 20.34 -0.43 -5.25
N ILE A 115 21.59 -0.80 -5.04
CA ILE A 115 22.35 -1.70 -5.92
C ILE A 115 22.95 -2.76 -5.00
N ALA A 116 22.80 -4.04 -5.36
CA ALA A 116 23.14 -5.16 -4.47
C ALA A 116 22.50 -5.07 -3.07
N GLY A 117 21.31 -4.46 -2.96
CA GLY A 117 20.64 -4.20 -1.68
C GLY A 117 21.28 -3.09 -0.83
N MET A 118 22.30 -2.41 -1.33
CA MET A 118 23.02 -1.35 -0.64
C MET A 118 22.51 0.03 -1.07
N LYS A 119 22.46 0.98 -0.13
CA LYS A 119 22.08 2.39 -0.38
C LYS A 119 23.27 3.30 -0.74
N GLY A 120 24.44 2.69 -0.99
CA GLY A 120 25.73 3.35 -1.18
C GLY A 120 26.80 2.77 -0.25
N GLY A 121 27.98 3.38 -0.26
CA GLY A 121 29.12 2.98 0.57
C GLY A 121 30.24 2.32 -0.21
N GLU A 122 30.98 1.39 0.41
CA GLU A 122 32.07 0.68 -0.25
C GLU A 122 31.56 -0.61 -0.89
N ILE A 123 31.96 -0.90 -2.13
CA ILE A 123 31.53 -2.09 -2.88
C ILE A 123 32.70 -2.62 -3.72
N SER A 124 32.83 -3.94 -3.83
CA SER A 124 33.82 -4.50 -4.74
C SER A 124 33.37 -4.30 -6.20
N LYS A 125 34.34 -4.10 -7.10
CA LYS A 125 34.04 -3.96 -8.53
C LYS A 125 33.26 -5.16 -9.06
N THR A 126 33.65 -6.38 -8.68
CA THR A 126 33.00 -7.62 -9.11
C THR A 126 31.52 -7.64 -8.74
N VAL A 127 31.20 -7.37 -7.47
CA VAL A 127 29.79 -7.38 -7.00
C VAL A 127 28.97 -6.34 -7.75
N LEU A 128 29.52 -5.13 -7.96
CA LEU A 128 28.83 -4.07 -8.69
C LEU A 128 28.54 -4.47 -10.15
N ARG A 129 29.51 -5.07 -10.85
CA ARG A 129 29.34 -5.49 -12.26
C ARG A 129 28.38 -6.67 -12.44
N GLU A 130 28.26 -7.54 -11.44
CA GLU A 130 27.31 -8.67 -11.47
C GLU A 130 25.85 -8.25 -11.28
N GLN A 131 25.59 -7.03 -10.82
CA GLN A 131 24.22 -6.54 -10.66
C GLN A 131 23.58 -6.27 -12.02
N LYS A 132 22.29 -6.61 -12.13
CA LYS A 132 21.50 -6.33 -13.33
C LYS A 132 21.18 -4.84 -13.49
N GLY A 133 21.12 -4.08 -12.40
CA GLY A 133 20.64 -2.71 -12.41
C GLY A 133 20.33 -2.14 -11.03
N ILE A 134 19.68 -0.99 -11.03
CA ILE A 134 19.14 -0.32 -9.83
C ILE A 134 17.80 -0.95 -9.45
N VAL A 135 17.65 -1.31 -8.18
CA VAL A 135 16.40 -1.79 -7.59
C VAL A 135 15.88 -0.76 -6.60
N VAL A 136 14.58 -0.53 -6.59
CA VAL A 136 13.93 0.39 -5.66
C VAL A 136 13.15 -0.40 -4.62
N VAL A 137 13.34 -0.09 -3.35
CA VAL A 137 12.72 -0.78 -2.22
C VAL A 137 11.94 0.19 -1.35
N ILE A 138 10.78 -0.22 -0.86
CA ILE A 138 10.01 0.56 0.10
C ILE A 138 10.16 -0.11 1.45
N GLU A 139 10.60 0.67 2.44
CA GLU A 139 10.77 0.17 3.79
C GLU A 139 9.45 0.28 4.56
N ASN A 140 9.08 -0.79 5.27
CA ASN A 140 7.90 -0.84 6.16
C ASN A 140 6.58 -0.54 5.43
N PHE A 141 6.29 -1.27 4.34
CA PHE A 141 5.03 -1.12 3.62
C PHE A 141 4.28 -2.46 3.52
N ASP A 142 3.00 -2.43 3.88
CA ASP A 142 2.18 -3.65 4.06
C ASP A 142 1.60 -4.22 2.75
N TYR A 143 1.69 -3.47 1.64
CA TYR A 143 1.19 -3.91 0.34
C TYR A 143 2.34 -4.33 -0.57
N ASP A 144 2.11 -5.40 -1.33
CA ASP A 144 2.99 -5.80 -2.42
C ASP A 144 2.79 -4.86 -3.62
N ILE A 145 3.70 -3.91 -3.78
CA ILE A 145 3.62 -2.89 -4.82
C ILE A 145 4.97 -2.71 -5.50
N HIS A 146 4.90 -2.38 -6.78
CA HIS A 146 6.07 -2.32 -7.63
C HIS A 146 6.30 -0.88 -8.10
N PHE A 147 7.53 -0.41 -7.93
CA PHE A 147 8.02 0.80 -8.58
C PHE A 147 8.96 0.41 -9.71
N GLU A 148 8.84 1.11 -10.83
CA GLU A 148 9.66 0.89 -12.01
C GLU A 148 10.68 2.03 -12.12
N VAL A 149 11.99 1.74 -12.07
CA VAL A 149 13.01 2.76 -12.38
C VAL A 149 12.94 3.08 -13.88
N THR A 150 12.69 4.35 -14.19
CA THR A 150 12.48 4.83 -15.56
C THR A 150 13.75 5.39 -16.19
N GLU A 151 14.59 6.04 -15.39
CA GLU A 151 15.89 6.55 -15.85
C GLU A 151 16.84 6.78 -14.66
N TYR A 152 18.13 6.79 -14.98
CA TYR A 152 19.21 7.20 -14.08
C TYR A 152 20.41 7.68 -14.89
N THR A 153 21.32 8.39 -14.25
CA THR A 153 22.62 8.79 -14.80
C THR A 153 23.73 8.13 -13.99
N VAL A 154 24.74 7.56 -14.66
CA VAL A 154 25.97 7.09 -14.01
C VAL A 154 27.07 8.08 -14.30
N SER A 155 27.75 8.54 -13.26
CA SER A 155 28.82 9.52 -13.36
C SER A 155 30.03 9.10 -12.56
N VAL A 156 31.20 9.25 -13.17
CA VAL A 156 32.50 8.94 -12.57
C VAL A 156 33.47 10.09 -12.85
N ASN A 157 34.33 10.39 -11.88
CA ASN A 157 35.46 11.28 -12.12
C ASN A 157 36.71 10.43 -12.36
N LEU A 158 37.21 10.44 -13.59
CA LEU A 158 38.44 9.77 -13.98
C LEU A 158 39.44 10.84 -14.41
N THR A 159 40.59 10.88 -13.73
CA THR A 159 41.71 11.77 -14.10
C THR A 159 41.35 13.26 -14.20
N GLY A 160 40.37 13.73 -13.40
CA GLY A 160 39.94 15.12 -13.36
C GLY A 160 38.81 15.47 -14.34
N PHE A 161 38.37 14.53 -15.18
CA PHE A 161 37.23 14.69 -16.07
C PHE A 161 36.04 13.85 -15.60
N VAL A 162 34.84 14.40 -15.74
CA VAL A 162 33.59 13.69 -15.44
C VAL A 162 33.09 13.01 -16.71
N GLU A 163 32.96 11.69 -16.66
CA GLU A 163 32.27 10.90 -17.68
C GLU A 163 30.89 10.54 -17.14
N SER A 164 29.83 10.84 -17.90
CA SER A 164 28.43 10.62 -17.50
C SER A 164 27.66 9.86 -18.59
N LEU A 165 26.86 8.88 -18.18
CA LEU A 165 26.00 8.09 -19.05
C LEU A 165 24.55 8.17 -18.56
N LYS A 166 23.66 8.74 -19.37
CA LYS A 166 22.22 8.72 -19.10
C LYS A 166 21.60 7.44 -19.63
N ILE A 167 20.89 6.71 -18.77
CA ILE A 167 20.29 5.41 -19.07
C ILE A 167 18.78 5.45 -18.87
N THR A 168 18.07 4.81 -19.79
CA THR A 168 16.64 4.55 -19.70
C THR A 168 16.39 3.15 -19.15
N GLY A 169 15.48 3.04 -18.18
CA GLY A 169 15.17 1.80 -17.45
C GLY A 169 16.06 1.60 -16.23
N SER A 170 15.86 0.48 -15.52
CA SER A 170 16.63 0.10 -14.33
C SER A 170 17.98 -0.55 -14.62
N ASN A 171 18.11 -1.19 -15.79
CA ASN A 171 19.19 -2.13 -16.06
C ASN A 171 20.52 -1.44 -16.36
N PHE A 172 21.61 -2.08 -15.96
CA PHE A 172 22.96 -1.72 -16.41
C PHE A 172 23.14 -2.15 -17.86
N THR A 173 23.38 -1.17 -18.72
CA THR A 173 23.69 -1.40 -20.13
C THR A 173 25.18 -1.67 -20.31
N GLN A 174 25.57 -2.22 -21.46
CA GLN A 174 26.99 -2.47 -21.75
C GLN A 174 27.88 -1.21 -21.54
N PRO A 175 27.50 -0.01 -21.99
CA PRO A 175 28.25 1.22 -21.68
C PRO A 175 28.47 1.47 -20.17
N VAL A 176 27.48 1.18 -19.33
CA VAL A 176 27.63 1.30 -17.86
C VAL A 176 28.62 0.28 -17.34
N LEU A 177 28.53 -0.97 -17.80
CA LEU A 177 29.45 -2.03 -17.39
C LEU A 177 30.88 -1.71 -17.83
N ASP A 178 31.07 -1.17 -19.02
CA ASP A 178 32.37 -0.75 -19.55
C ASP A 178 32.93 0.43 -18.75
N LEU A 179 32.09 1.39 -18.35
CA LEU A 179 32.48 2.51 -17.50
C LEU A 179 32.97 2.02 -16.12
N ILE A 180 32.25 1.08 -15.50
CA ILE A 180 32.64 0.47 -14.22
C ILE A 180 33.98 -0.27 -14.36
N GLU A 181 34.22 -0.96 -15.48
CA GLU A 181 35.46 -1.72 -15.70
C GLU A 181 36.69 -0.80 -15.72
N LYS A 182 36.59 0.36 -16.38
CA LYS A 182 37.65 1.37 -16.45
C LYS A 182 38.01 1.98 -15.09
N CYS A 183 37.12 1.92 -14.11
CA CYS A 183 37.32 2.59 -12.84
C CYS A 183 38.32 1.83 -11.96
N PRO A 184 39.44 2.43 -11.51
CA PRO A 184 40.33 1.79 -10.55
C PRO A 184 39.68 1.66 -9.15
N VAL A 185 40.29 0.85 -8.29
CA VAL A 185 39.95 0.80 -6.86
C VAL A 185 40.10 2.21 -6.25
N GLY A 186 39.18 2.58 -5.36
CA GLY A 186 39.08 3.89 -4.74
C GLY A 186 38.24 4.90 -5.52
N THR A 187 37.91 4.63 -6.79
CA THR A 187 37.02 5.49 -7.58
C THR A 187 35.62 5.52 -6.97
N LYS A 188 35.06 6.73 -6.89
CA LYS A 188 33.65 6.93 -6.55
C LYS A 188 32.82 6.93 -7.82
N ILE A 189 31.86 6.02 -7.88
CA ILE A 189 30.83 5.94 -8.92
C ILE A 189 29.54 6.49 -8.33
N LEU A 190 28.93 7.43 -9.03
CA LEU A 190 27.67 8.05 -8.65
C LEU A 190 26.57 7.57 -9.58
N PHE A 191 25.48 7.06 -9.02
CA PHE A 191 24.24 6.80 -9.73
C PHE A 191 23.27 7.89 -9.29
N GLU A 192 22.97 8.84 -10.16
CA GLU A 192 22.21 10.05 -9.86
C GLU A 192 21.04 10.25 -10.80
N ASP A 193 20.25 11.30 -10.55
CA ASP A 193 19.00 11.59 -11.26
C ASP A 193 18.10 10.35 -11.38
N ILE A 194 18.10 9.50 -10.35
CA ILE A 194 17.35 8.25 -10.37
C ILE A 194 15.87 8.60 -10.30
N LYS A 195 15.10 8.16 -11.30
CA LYS A 195 13.65 8.35 -11.35
C LYS A 195 12.93 7.03 -11.38
N ALA A 196 11.82 6.96 -10.65
CA ALA A 196 10.97 5.78 -10.64
C ALA A 196 9.49 6.15 -10.74
N LYS A 197 8.70 5.32 -11.41
CA LYS A 197 7.26 5.47 -11.53
C LYS A 197 6.56 4.54 -10.56
N GLY A 198 5.66 5.08 -9.75
CA GLY A 198 4.84 4.31 -8.83
C GLY A 198 3.58 3.73 -9.48
N PRO A 199 2.83 2.89 -8.74
CA PRO A 199 1.55 2.35 -9.20
C PRO A 199 0.48 3.45 -9.39
N ASP A 200 0.65 4.60 -8.74
CA ASP A 200 -0.13 5.82 -8.97
C ASP A 200 0.17 6.53 -10.31
N GLY A 201 1.09 5.98 -11.10
CA GLY A 201 1.53 6.53 -12.37
C GLY A 201 2.40 7.78 -12.24
N MET A 202 2.68 8.24 -11.03
CA MET A 202 3.44 9.46 -10.78
C MET A 202 4.94 9.17 -10.72
N LEU A 203 5.73 10.06 -11.34
CA LEU A 203 7.19 10.02 -11.33
C LEU A 203 7.74 10.50 -9.98
N ARG A 204 8.71 9.77 -9.44
CA ARG A 204 9.48 10.09 -8.23
C ARG A 204 10.93 10.39 -8.59
N HIS A 205 11.50 11.39 -7.94
CA HIS A 205 12.91 11.74 -8.04
C HIS A 205 13.60 11.23 -6.78
N LEU A 206 14.40 10.17 -6.92
CA LEU A 206 14.96 9.42 -5.80
C LEU A 206 16.38 9.88 -5.41
N GLY A 207 16.88 10.93 -6.06
CA GLY A 207 18.21 11.49 -5.79
C GLY A 207 19.32 10.62 -6.35
N ALA A 208 20.33 10.34 -5.52
CA ALA A 208 21.55 9.66 -5.92
C ALA A 208 22.06 8.68 -4.86
N ILE A 209 22.76 7.64 -5.31
CA ILE A 209 23.54 6.71 -4.48
C ILE A 209 24.98 6.67 -4.97
N SER A 210 25.92 6.68 -4.03
CA SER A 210 27.36 6.71 -4.34
C SER A 210 28.05 5.47 -3.81
N PHE A 211 28.87 4.86 -4.65
CA PHE A 211 29.67 3.70 -4.33
C PHE A 211 31.15 3.99 -4.55
N LYS A 212 31.97 3.70 -3.53
CA LYS A 212 33.43 3.73 -3.64
C LYS A 212 33.93 2.31 -3.89
N LEU A 213 34.68 2.12 -4.97
CA LEU A 213 35.23 0.81 -5.30
C LEU A 213 36.33 0.43 -4.29
N GLN A 214 36.28 -0.82 -3.81
CA GLN A 214 37.32 -1.46 -2.99
C GLN A 214 37.86 -2.72 -3.66
#